data_AF-A0A1I7I511-F1
#
_entry.id   AF-A0A1I7I511-F1
#
_cell.length_a   1.000
_cell.length_b   1.000
_cell.length_c   1.000
_cell.angle_alpha   90.00
_cell.angle_beta   90.00
_cell.angle_gamma   90.00
#
_symmetry.space_group_name_H-M   'P 1'
#
loop_
_entity.id
_entity.type
_entity.pdbx_description
1 polymer ?
#
loop_
_entity_poly.entity_id
_entity_poly.type
_entity_poly.pdbx_seq_one_letter_code
_entity_poly.pdbx_strand_id
1 'polypeptide(L)'
;MDQTQERIMADEHHVQHMFLLVENSDMVCMLNIAGHPYRLRELIFKMVENGCRVKQTTAESFNTFSYDKETVEVYDYLTSIIKAKFA
;
A
#
# COMPACT_ATOMS: atom_id res chain seq x y z
N MET A 1 -14.62 18.27 8.66
CA MET A 1 -14.43 17.04 7.86
C MET A 1 -15.61 16.91 6.92
N ASP A 2 -15.39 16.49 5.68
CA ASP A 2 -16.47 16.26 4.71
C ASP A 2 -17.30 15.05 5.17
N GLN A 3 -18.62 15.22 5.29
CA GLN A 3 -19.56 14.18 5.75
C GLN A 3 -19.53 12.92 4.86
N THR A 4 -19.03 13.05 3.62
CA THR A 4 -18.83 11.94 2.69
C THR A 4 -17.67 11.04 3.09
N GLN A 5 -16.57 11.61 3.59
CA GLN A 5 -15.41 10.84 4.05
C GLN A 5 -15.71 10.07 5.33
N GLU A 6 -16.48 10.66 6.25
CA GLU A 6 -16.92 9.99 7.48
C GLU A 6 -17.81 8.78 7.17
N ARG A 7 -18.66 8.87 6.15
CA ARG A 7 -19.51 7.74 5.71
C ARG A 7 -18.71 6.59 5.08
N ILE A 8 -17.74 6.90 4.22
CA ILE A 8 -16.87 5.89 3.60
C ILE A 8 -16.01 5.20 4.67
N MET A 9 -15.60 5.95 5.67
CA MET A 9 -14.85 5.46 6.80
C MET A 9 -15.68 4.55 7.73
N ALA A 10 -16.98 4.83 7.89
CA ALA A 10 -17.89 4.03 8.70
C ALA A 10 -18.44 2.78 7.99
N ASP A 11 -18.18 2.62 6.70
CA ASP A 11 -18.62 1.46 5.91
C ASP A 11 -17.54 0.37 5.93
N GLU A 12 -17.72 -0.61 6.83
CA GLU A 12 -16.81 -1.74 7.03
C GLU A 12 -16.63 -2.62 5.77
N HIS A 13 -17.53 -2.51 4.79
CA HIS A 13 -17.46 -3.26 3.53
C HIS A 13 -16.76 -2.50 2.40
N HIS A 14 -16.37 -1.24 2.63
CA HIS A 14 -15.69 -0.46 1.61
C HIS A 14 -14.23 -0.91 1.44
N VAL A 15 -13.90 -1.38 0.23
CA VAL A 15 -12.54 -1.77 -0.14
C VAL A 15 -11.97 -0.74 -1.09
N GLN A 16 -10.82 -0.17 -0.73
CA GLN A 16 -10.04 0.70 -1.59
C GLN A 16 -8.81 -0.05 -2.10
N HIS A 17 -8.48 0.17 -3.37
CA HIS A 17 -7.29 -0.34 -4.03
C HIS A 17 -6.27 0.78 -4.25
N MET A 18 -5.00 0.51 -3.99
CA MET A 18 -3.90 1.45 -4.23
C MET A 18 -2.64 0.74 -4.72
N PHE A 19 -1.87 1.46 -5.54
CA PHE A 19 -0.52 1.09 -5.88
C PHE A 19 0.43 2.06 -5.20
N LEU A 20 1.45 1.55 -4.50
CA LEU A 20 2.44 2.37 -3.80
C LEU A 20 3.85 2.00 -4.25
N LEU A 21 4.69 3.02 -4.40
CA LEU A 21 6.14 2.92 -4.41
C LEU A 21 6.64 3.25 -3.00
N VAL A 22 7.41 2.34 -2.40
CA VAL A 22 7.94 2.45 -1.05
C VAL A 22 9.46 2.26 -1.11
N GLU A 23 10.22 3.26 -0.65
CA GLU A 23 11.67 3.29 -0.81
C GLU A 23 12.35 3.56 0.53
N ASN A 24 13.41 2.81 0.83
CA ASN A 24 14.36 3.14 1.89
C ASN A 24 15.81 3.01 1.36
N SER A 25 16.82 3.00 2.24
CA SER A 25 18.22 2.89 1.83
C SER A 25 18.59 1.54 1.22
N ASP A 26 17.84 0.49 1.54
CA ASP A 26 18.25 -0.90 1.31
C ASP A 26 17.40 -1.57 0.22
N MET A 27 16.19 -1.06 -0.01
CA MET A 27 15.23 -1.64 -0.94
C MET A 27 14.26 -0.63 -1.55
N VAL A 28 13.78 -0.99 -2.73
CA VAL A 28 12.67 -0.36 -3.42
C VAL A 28 11.55 -1.40 -3.57
N CYS A 29 10.37 -1.07 -3.07
CA CYS A 29 9.20 -1.93 -3.10
C CYS A 29 8.08 -1.29 -3.91
N MET A 30 7.45 -2.08 -4.78
CA MET A 30 6.16 -1.75 -5.36
C MET A 30 5.07 -2.62 -4.76
N LEU A 31 4.02 -1.97 -4.24
CA LEU A 31 2.94 -2.62 -3.54
C LEU A 31 1.64 -2.43 -4.33
N ASN A 32 0.87 -3.51 -4.45
CA ASN A 32 -0.53 -3.49 -4.83
C ASN A 32 -1.34 -3.89 -3.59
N ILE A 33 -2.06 -2.93 -3.01
CA ILE A 33 -2.78 -3.12 -1.76
C ILE A 33 -4.27 -2.91 -1.95
N ALA A 34 -5.06 -3.76 -1.31
CA ALA A 34 -6.50 -3.69 -1.25
C ALA A 34 -6.94 -3.83 0.21
N GLY A 35 -7.77 -2.92 0.69
CA GLY A 35 -8.26 -3.01 2.07
C GLY A 35 -9.14 -1.85 2.49
N HIS A 36 -9.54 -1.87 3.75
CA HIS A 36 -10.34 -0.79 4.33
C HIS A 36 -9.54 0.53 4.36
N PRO A 37 -10.12 1.70 3.99
CA PRO A 37 -9.41 2.98 3.96
C PRO A 37 -8.65 3.32 5.24
N TYR A 38 -9.21 3.03 6.42
CA TYR A 38 -8.50 3.22 7.70
C TYR A 38 -7.23 2.38 7.82
N ARG A 39 -7.29 1.09 7.41
CA ARG A 39 -6.13 0.19 7.48
C ARG A 39 -5.04 0.60 6.50
N LEU A 40 -5.43 1.06 5.31
CA LEU A 40 -4.51 1.59 4.32
C LEU A 40 -3.76 2.83 4.83
N ARG A 41 -4.48 3.76 5.49
CA ARG A 41 -3.85 4.94 6.12
C ARG A 41 -2.92 4.56 7.26
N GLU A 42 -3.34 3.63 8.11
CA GLU A 42 -2.51 3.12 9.22
C GLU A 42 -1.21 2.49 8.69
N LEU A 43 -1.31 1.68 7.63
CA LEU A 43 -0.16 1.06 6.98
C LEU A 43 0.82 2.10 6.42
N ILE A 44 0.32 3.08 5.66
CA ILE A 44 1.15 4.15 5.10
C ILE A 44 1.83 4.94 6.21
N PHE A 45 1.09 5.29 7.27
CA PHE A 45 1.64 6.00 8.41
C PHE A 45 2.78 5.22 9.06
N LYS A 46 2.60 3.91 9.30
CA LYS A 46 3.66 3.03 9.84
C LYS A 46 4.88 2.93 8.92
N MET A 47 4.69 2.88 7.61
CA MET A 47 5.81 2.88 6.66
C MET A 47 6.64 4.16 6.75
N VAL A 48 5.97 5.32 6.83
CA VAL A 48 6.64 6.61 6.96
C VAL A 48 7.36 6.74 8.31
N GLU A 49 6.71 6.35 9.40
CA GLU A 49 7.33 6.32 10.74
C GLU A 49 8.58 5.42 10.79
N ASN A 50 8.58 4.32 10.02
CA ASN A 50 9.72 3.41 9.90
C ASN A 50 10.81 3.91 8.92
N GLY A 51 10.74 5.17 8.46
CA GLY A 51 11.76 5.80 7.64
C GLY A 51 11.64 5.54 6.14
N CYS A 52 10.54 4.95 5.66
CA CYS A 52 10.31 4.77 4.23
C CYS A 52 9.74 6.03 3.59
N ARG A 53 10.14 6.30 2.35
CA ARG A 53 9.46 7.25 1.47
C ARG A 53 8.34 6.51 0.75
N VAL A 54 7.12 7.02 0.85
CA VAL A 54 5.94 6.40 0.25
C VAL A 54 5.35 7.35 -0.79
N LYS A 55 5.13 6.84 -2.00
CA LYS A 55 4.52 7.58 -3.11
C LYS A 55 3.45 6.75 -3.79
N GLN A 56 2.31 7.35 -4.11
CA GLN A 56 1.28 6.69 -4.91
C GLN A 56 1.77 6.49 -6.35
N THR A 57 1.48 5.32 -6.93
CA THR A 57 1.87 4.94 -8.29
C THR A 57 0.71 4.31 -9.05
N THR A 58 0.98 3.69 -10.21
CA THR A 58 -0.02 3.10 -11.09
C THR A 58 0.13 1.58 -11.22
N ALA A 59 -0.92 0.92 -11.71
CA ALA A 59 -0.90 -0.49 -12.04
C ALA A 59 0.14 -0.82 -13.12
N GLU A 60 0.34 0.07 -14.10
CA GLU A 60 1.33 -0.11 -15.15
C GLU A 60 2.75 -0.15 -14.59
N SER A 61 3.08 0.78 -13.70
CA SER A 61 4.38 0.78 -13.03
C SER A 61 4.57 -0.50 -12.19
N PHE A 62 3.54 -0.94 -11.46
CA PHE A 62 3.57 -2.19 -10.70
C PHE A 62 3.81 -3.43 -11.58
N ASN A 63 3.19 -3.49 -12.75
CA ASN A 63 3.30 -4.64 -13.66
C ASN A 63 4.64 -4.70 -14.39
N THR A 64 5.27 -3.55 -14.65
CA THR A 64 6.54 -3.43 -15.38
C THR A 64 7.76 -3.34 -14.46
N PHE A 65 7.56 -3.27 -13.15
CA PHE A 65 8.63 -3.22 -12.17
C PHE A 65 9.48 -4.49 -12.19
N SER A 66 10.80 -4.32 -12.29
CA SER A 66 11.77 -5.40 -12.12
C SER A 66 12.03 -5.60 -10.62
N TYR A 67 11.89 -6.83 -10.15
CA TYR A 67 11.99 -7.21 -8.74
C TYR A 67 12.81 -8.49 -8.57
N ASP A 68 13.41 -8.64 -7.40
CA ASP A 68 14.15 -9.85 -7.03
C ASP A 68 13.23 -10.86 -6.32
N LYS A 69 12.25 -10.34 -5.56
CA LYS A 69 11.30 -11.15 -4.80
C LYS A 69 9.88 -10.59 -4.87
N GLU A 70 8.91 -11.48 -4.97
CA GLU A 70 7.49 -11.18 -4.79
C GLU A 70 6.96 -11.92 -3.55
N THR A 71 6.06 -11.29 -2.80
CA THR A 71 5.39 -11.89 -1.65
C THR A 71 3.95 -11.38 -1.56
N VAL A 72 3.05 -12.24 -1.09
CA VAL A 72 1.65 -11.93 -0.85
C VAL A 72 1.39 -12.01 0.65
N GLU A 73 0.83 -10.95 1.21
CA GLU A 73 0.42 -10.88 2.61
C GLU A 73 -1.09 -10.64 2.70
N VAL A 74 -1.76 -11.40 3.55
CA VAL A 74 -3.20 -11.31 3.79
C VAL A 74 -3.44 -11.18 5.29
N TYR A 75 -4.06 -10.08 5.67
CA TYR A 75 -4.57 -9.80 7.02
C TYR A 75 -6.07 -9.49 6.91
N ASP A 76 -6.83 -9.65 8.00
CA ASP A 76 -8.30 -9.68 8.05
C ASP A 76 -9.05 -8.61 7.22
N TYR A 77 -8.42 -7.46 6.92
CA TYR A 77 -8.98 -6.37 6.10
C TYR A 77 -7.97 -5.71 5.15
N LEU A 78 -6.86 -6.39 4.87
CA LEU A 78 -5.77 -5.87 4.06
C LEU A 78 -5.08 -7.01 3.32
N THR A 79 -5.14 -6.97 2.00
CA THR A 79 -4.34 -7.83 1.13
C THR A 79 -3.27 -6.98 0.44
N SER A 80 -2.03 -7.46 0.45
CA SER A 80 -0.89 -6.78 -0.16
C SER A 80 -0.10 -7.74 -1.04
N ILE A 81 0.15 -7.36 -2.28
CA ILE A 81 1.16 -8.00 -3.14
C ILE A 81 2.36 -7.05 -3.16
N ILE A 82 3.52 -7.57 -2.78
CA ILE A 82 4.74 -6.79 -2.59
C ILE A 82 5.82 -7.32 -3.52
N LYS A 83 6.29 -6.47 -4.43
CA LYS A 83 7.45 -6.72 -5.29
C LYS A 83 8.63 -5.91 -4.75
N ALA A 84 9.68 -6.59 -4.31
CA ALA A 84 10.85 -5.99 -3.70
C ALA A 84 12.07 -6.13 -4.61
N LYS A 85 12.82 -5.03 -4.74
CA LYS A 85 14.15 -4.98 -5.36
C LYS A 85 15.14 -4.49 -4.32
N PHE A 86 16.22 -5.23 -4.10
CA PHE A 86 17.26 -4.90 -3.14
C PHE A 86 18.41 -4.13 -3.82
N ALA A 87 19.08 -3.27 -3.07
CA ALA A 87 20.23 -2.50 -3.54
C ALA A 87 21.48 -3.37 -3.79
#